data_AF-A0A8T5BCH5-F1
#
_entry.id   AF-A0A8T5BCH5-F1
#
_cell.length_a   1.000
_cell.length_b   1.000
_cell.length_c   1.000
_cell.angle_alpha   90.00
_cell.angle_beta   90.00
_cell.angle_gamma   90.00
#
_symmetry.space_group_name_H-M   'P 1'
#
loop_
_entity.id
_entity.type
_entity.pdbx_description
1 polymer ?
#
loop_
_entity_poly.entity_id
_entity_poly.type
_entity_poly.pdbx_seq_one_letter_code
_entity_poly.pdbx_strand_id
1 'polypeptide(L)'
;KIKEHAQDLGMEFIWYTPTEYCVLNPLKLELGIKTCSACRISMCVEPDGTVIPCQSYFTPLGNMLNDDWMKIWRHPLCLEIRSRKYVPEKCYECPDLNICGCGCPLKIKYETFVCSNTP
;
A
#
# COMPACT_ATOMS: atom_id res chain seq x y z
N LYS A 1 21.66 -5.72 8.56
CA LYS A 1 22.06 -4.58 9.42
C LYS A 1 20.97 -4.13 10.40
N ILE A 2 19.86 -3.48 9.99
CA ILE A 2 18.84 -3.00 10.96
C ILE A 2 18.08 -4.16 11.64
N LYS A 3 17.63 -5.17 10.88
CA LYS A 3 16.94 -6.36 11.44
C LYS A 3 17.82 -7.10 12.46
N GLU A 4 19.07 -7.38 12.08
CA GLU A 4 20.05 -8.03 12.96
C GLU A 4 20.30 -7.20 14.23
N HIS A 5 20.47 -5.88 14.09
CA HIS A 5 20.67 -5.01 15.25
C HIS A 5 19.46 -4.98 16.18
N ALA A 6 18.23 -5.00 15.65
CA ALA A 6 17.03 -5.14 16.46
C ALA A 6 17.02 -6.47 17.22
N GLN A 7 17.42 -7.57 16.57
CA GLN A 7 17.54 -8.88 17.21
C GLN A 7 18.60 -8.89 18.32
N ASP A 8 19.76 -8.27 18.10
CA ASP A 8 20.81 -8.13 19.12
C ASP A 8 20.33 -7.36 20.37
N LEU A 9 19.38 -6.43 20.18
CA LEU A 9 18.73 -5.67 21.24
C LEU A 9 17.49 -6.36 21.83
N GLY A 10 17.14 -7.57 21.39
CA GLY A 10 15.94 -8.29 21.83
C GLY A 10 14.62 -7.65 21.36
N MET A 11 14.65 -6.85 20.30
CA MET A 11 13.48 -6.18 19.72
C MET A 11 12.90 -6.97 18.55
N GLU A 12 11.56 -7.01 18.47
CA GLU A 12 10.86 -7.51 17.28
C GLU A 12 10.92 -6.47 16.15
N PHE A 13 11.40 -6.89 14.97
CA PHE A 13 11.43 -6.04 13.79
C PHE A 13 10.18 -6.27 12.93
N ILE A 14 9.34 -5.24 12.79
CA ILE A 14 8.13 -5.28 11.97
C ILE A 14 8.25 -4.33 10.78
N TRP A 15 8.00 -4.86 9.58
CA TRP A 15 7.91 -4.06 8.36
C TRP A 15 6.45 -3.88 7.93
N TYR A 16 6.03 -2.64 7.69
CA TYR A 16 4.64 -2.33 7.34
C TYR A 16 4.43 -1.99 5.87
N THR A 17 5.38 -1.31 5.23
CA THR A 17 5.20 -0.76 3.89
C THR A 17 5.16 -1.86 2.82
N PRO A 18 4.24 -1.82 1.84
CA PRO A 18 4.29 -2.73 0.70
C PRO A 18 5.63 -2.64 -0.04
N THR A 19 6.20 -3.77 -0.44
CA THR A 19 7.48 -3.81 -1.15
C THR A 19 7.30 -4.22 -2.61
N GLU A 20 8.16 -3.70 -3.47
CA GLU A 20 8.31 -4.19 -4.84
C GLU A 20 9.26 -5.38 -4.80
N TYR A 21 8.77 -6.61 -5.02
CA TYR A 21 9.51 -7.83 -4.67
C TYR A 21 10.80 -8.03 -5.49
N CYS A 22 10.88 -7.47 -6.70
CA CYS A 22 12.12 -7.48 -7.48
C CYS A 22 13.19 -6.49 -6.96
N VAL A 23 12.80 -5.54 -6.10
CA VAL A 23 13.71 -4.62 -5.40
C VAL A 23 14.01 -5.13 -3.99
N LEU A 24 12.96 -5.53 -3.25
CA LEU A 24 13.07 -6.06 -1.90
C LEU A 24 12.01 -7.14 -1.68
N ASN A 25 12.40 -8.40 -1.79
CA ASN A 25 11.52 -9.53 -1.51
C ASN A 25 11.41 -9.75 0.01
N PRO A 26 10.25 -9.48 0.63
CA PRO A 26 10.09 -9.55 2.08
C PRO A 26 10.05 -11.00 2.58
N LEU A 27 9.73 -11.96 1.70
CA LEU A 27 9.71 -13.39 2.03
C LEU A 27 11.12 -13.92 2.27
N LYS A 28 12.10 -13.46 1.47
CA LYS A 28 13.52 -13.78 1.68
C LYS A 28 14.08 -13.23 2.99
N LEU A 29 13.40 -12.25 3.57
CA LEU A 29 13.74 -11.61 4.84
C LEU A 29 12.86 -12.10 5.99
N GLU A 30 11.98 -13.08 5.76
CA GLU A 30 11.03 -13.62 6.73
C GLU A 30 10.10 -12.54 7.33
N LEU A 31 9.85 -11.47 6.58
CA LEU A 31 8.96 -10.38 7.01
C LEU A 31 7.49 -10.69 6.70
N GLY A 32 7.21 -11.79 6.00
CA GLY A 32 5.89 -12.16 5.50
C GLY A 32 5.48 -11.37 4.25
N ILE A 33 4.22 -11.51 3.85
CA ILE A 33 3.69 -10.85 2.64
C ILE A 33 3.52 -9.35 2.90
N LYS A 34 4.21 -8.52 2.13
CA LYS A 34 4.08 -7.05 2.15
C LYS A 34 3.50 -6.52 0.84
N THR A 35 2.21 -6.77 0.65
CA THR A 35 1.43 -6.28 -0.50
C THR A 35 0.52 -5.13 -0.07
N CYS A 36 0.14 -4.25 -1.00
CA CYS A 36 -0.79 -3.17 -0.71
C CYS A 36 -2.16 -3.74 -0.29
N SER A 37 -2.68 -3.25 0.84
CA SER A 37 -3.99 -3.61 1.38
C SER A 37 -5.11 -2.62 1.02
N ALA A 38 -4.74 -1.43 0.53
CA ALA A 38 -5.65 -0.34 0.20
C ALA A 38 -6.77 -0.80 -0.74
N CYS A 39 -8.01 -0.46 -0.39
CA CYS A 39 -9.22 -0.85 -1.13
C CYS A 39 -9.42 -2.36 -1.34
N ARG A 40 -8.58 -3.24 -0.77
CA ARG A 40 -8.64 -4.70 -0.93
C ARG A 40 -9.16 -5.38 0.33
N ILE A 41 -8.49 -5.12 1.45
CA ILE A 41 -8.85 -5.69 2.76
C ILE A 41 -8.92 -4.61 3.85
N SER A 42 -8.50 -3.38 3.53
CA SER A 42 -8.52 -2.25 4.45
C SER A 42 -8.80 -0.95 3.69
N MET A 43 -9.55 -0.06 4.33
CA MET A 43 -9.77 1.34 3.94
C MET A 43 -9.72 2.19 5.21
N CYS A 44 -9.54 3.49 5.09
CA CYS A 44 -9.47 4.40 6.24
C CYS A 44 -10.68 5.33 6.24
N VAL A 45 -11.23 5.57 7.43
CA VAL A 45 -12.31 6.54 7.65
C VAL A 45 -11.73 7.66 8.50
N GLU A 46 -11.78 8.89 8.00
CA GLU A 46 -11.35 10.09 8.71
C GLU A 46 -12.40 10.53 9.73
N PRO A 47 -12.05 11.39 10.71
CA PRO A 47 -12.96 11.77 11.80
C PRO A 47 -14.29 12.41 11.36
N ASP A 48 -14.35 13.01 10.17
CA ASP A 48 -15.54 13.60 9.56
C ASP A 48 -16.40 12.59 8.77
N GLY A 49 -16.00 11.32 8.76
CA GLY A 49 -16.63 10.25 8.01
C GLY A 49 -16.11 10.06 6.59
N THR A 50 -15.18 10.90 6.11
CA THR A 50 -14.60 10.75 4.77
C THR A 50 -13.85 9.42 4.67
N VAL A 51 -14.14 8.63 3.63
CA VAL A 51 -13.46 7.36 3.39
C VAL A 51 -12.36 7.55 2.36
N ILE A 52 -11.16 7.08 2.67
CA ILE A 52 -9.97 7.14 1.81
C ILE A 52 -9.36 5.73 1.60
N PRO A 53 -8.62 5.47 0.51
CA PRO A 53 -8.07 4.14 0.19
C PRO A 53 -7.22 3.51 1.31
N CYS A 54 -6.40 4.32 1.97
CA CYS A 54 -5.59 3.95 3.13
C CYS A 54 -5.15 5.22 3.88
N GLN A 55 -4.55 5.06 5.07
CA GLN A 55 -4.10 6.15 5.96
C GLN A 55 -3.10 7.14 5.35
N SER A 56 -2.59 6.90 4.14
CA SER A 56 -1.62 7.77 3.46
C SER A 56 -2.08 8.20 2.06
N TYR A 57 -3.26 7.75 1.60
CA TYR A 57 -3.79 8.07 0.28
C TYR A 57 -5.00 8.99 0.44
N PHE A 58 -4.79 10.30 0.55
CA PHE A 58 -5.82 11.30 0.85
C PHE A 58 -6.79 11.64 -0.30
N THR A 59 -7.15 10.65 -1.12
CA THR A 59 -8.18 10.82 -2.15
C THR A 59 -9.54 10.36 -1.60
N PRO A 60 -10.55 11.24 -1.52
CA PRO A 60 -11.87 10.87 -1.02
C PRO A 60 -12.54 9.84 -1.94
N LEU A 61 -13.23 8.88 -1.33
CA LEU A 61 -14.01 7.84 -2.01
C LEU A 61 -15.52 7.98 -1.78
N GLY A 62 -15.89 8.85 -0.83
CA GLY A 62 -17.24 9.08 -0.32
C GLY A 62 -17.19 9.35 1.18
N ASN A 63 -18.35 9.48 1.81
CA ASN A 63 -18.46 9.71 3.25
C ASN A 63 -19.33 8.64 3.91
N MET A 64 -18.80 7.90 4.88
CA MET A 64 -19.44 6.76 5.55
C MET A 64 -20.76 7.12 6.27
N LEU A 65 -20.95 8.40 6.62
CA LEU A 65 -22.16 8.87 7.28
C LEU A 65 -23.29 9.19 6.30
N ASN A 66 -22.96 9.45 5.02
CA ASN A 66 -23.88 10.04 4.05
C ASN A 66 -24.03 9.22 2.76
N ASP A 67 -23.06 8.38 2.41
CA ASP A 67 -23.04 7.57 1.19
C ASP A 67 -23.29 6.09 1.50
N ASP A 68 -23.96 5.41 0.57
CA ASP A 68 -24.08 3.96 0.61
C ASP A 68 -22.70 3.28 0.52
N TRP A 69 -22.46 2.27 1.36
CA TRP A 69 -21.18 1.57 1.40
C TRP A 69 -20.81 0.94 0.06
N MET A 70 -21.77 0.38 -0.69
CA MET A 70 -21.47 -0.22 -1.99
C MET A 70 -21.02 0.80 -3.03
N LYS A 71 -21.50 2.05 -2.94
CA LYS A 71 -20.99 3.16 -3.76
C LYS A 71 -19.53 3.46 -3.43
N ILE A 72 -19.17 3.57 -2.14
CA ILE A 72 -17.79 3.81 -1.68
C ILE A 72 -16.88 2.64 -2.06
N TRP A 73 -17.33 1.41 -1.79
CA TRP A 73 -16.58 0.20 -2.08
C TRP A 73 -16.37 0.04 -3.59
N ARG A 74 -17.35 0.34 -4.43
CA ARG A 74 -17.22 0.23 -5.90
C ARG A 74 -16.65 1.48 -6.57
N HIS A 75 -16.13 2.43 -5.79
CA HIS A 75 -15.51 3.64 -6.33
C HIS A 75 -14.46 3.29 -7.41
N PRO A 76 -14.40 4.00 -8.55
CA PRO A 76 -13.50 3.65 -9.66
C PRO A 76 -12.04 3.45 -9.24
N LEU A 77 -11.53 4.32 -8.37
CA LEU A 77 -10.18 4.19 -7.81
C LEU A 77 -9.97 2.87 -7.04
N CYS A 78 -10.97 2.44 -6.25
CA CYS A 78 -10.90 1.15 -5.56
C CYS A 78 -10.79 0.00 -6.56
N LEU A 79 -11.58 0.03 -7.63
CA LEU A 79 -11.56 -0.99 -8.68
C LEU A 79 -10.21 -1.01 -9.41
N GLU A 80 -9.64 0.16 -9.71
CA GLU A 80 -8.32 0.30 -10.32
C GLU A 80 -7.21 -0.30 -9.44
N ILE A 81 -7.21 0.03 -8.14
CA ILE A 81 -6.23 -0.50 -7.18
C ILE A 81 -6.36 -2.02 -7.06
N ARG A 82 -7.59 -2.55 -6.92
CA ARG A 82 -7.81 -4.01 -6.81
C ARG A 82 -7.41 -4.76 -8.07
N SER A 83 -7.69 -4.20 -9.23
CA SER A 83 -7.33 -4.79 -10.52
C SER A 83 -5.88 -4.56 -10.90
N ARG A 84 -5.12 -3.81 -10.09
CA ARG A 84 -3.70 -3.50 -10.32
C ARG A 84 -3.44 -2.85 -11.67
N LYS A 85 -4.39 -2.07 -12.19
CA LYS A 85 -4.25 -1.38 -13.49
C LYS A 85 -3.14 -0.33 -13.51
N TYR A 86 -2.69 0.12 -12.34
CA TYR A 86 -1.64 1.12 -12.17
C TYR A 86 -0.21 0.55 -12.34
N VAL A 87 -0.04 -0.77 -12.46
CA VAL A 87 1.30 -1.37 -12.48
C VAL A 87 2.02 -1.07 -13.81
N PRO A 88 3.34 -0.84 -13.80
CA PRO A 88 4.12 -0.63 -15.02
C PRO A 88 4.13 -1.86 -15.93
N GLU A 89 4.38 -1.67 -17.23
CA GLU A 89 4.32 -2.74 -18.24
C GLU A 89 5.20 -3.95 -17.90
N LYS A 90 6.40 -3.71 -17.35
CA LYS A 90 7.34 -4.76 -16.91
C LYS A 90 6.73 -5.77 -15.92
N CYS A 91 5.64 -5.40 -15.24
CA CYS A 91 5.03 -6.22 -14.21
C CYS A 91 4.00 -7.22 -14.77
N TYR A 92 3.44 -7.02 -15.97
CA TYR A 92 2.37 -7.90 -16.48
C TYR A 92 2.83 -9.34 -16.72
N GLU A 93 4.10 -9.54 -17.07
CA GLU A 93 4.69 -10.88 -17.27
C GLU A 93 5.35 -11.43 -15.99
N CYS A 94 5.31 -10.69 -14.87
CA CYS A 94 5.94 -11.11 -13.63
C CYS A 94 5.06 -12.17 -12.93
N PRO A 95 5.59 -13.38 -12.64
CA PRO A 95 4.82 -14.44 -11.99
C PRO A 95 4.37 -14.05 -10.57
N ASP A 96 5.13 -13.17 -9.91
CA ASP A 96 4.84 -12.70 -8.56
C ASP A 96 3.87 -11.52 -8.53
N LEU A 97 3.40 -10.97 -9.67
CA LEU A 97 2.51 -9.80 -9.71
C LEU A 97 1.32 -9.98 -8.77
N ASN A 98 0.77 -11.20 -8.70
CA ASN A 98 -0.41 -11.48 -7.90
C ASN A 98 -0.18 -11.35 -6.38
N ILE A 99 1.06 -11.49 -5.94
CA ILE A 99 1.46 -11.41 -4.52
C ILE A 99 2.12 -10.04 -4.26
N CYS A 100 3.08 -9.64 -5.09
CA CYS A 100 3.81 -8.38 -5.01
C CYS A 100 2.91 -7.16 -5.18
N GLY A 101 2.09 -7.10 -6.24
CA GLY A 101 1.26 -5.94 -6.57
C GLY A 101 2.02 -4.65 -6.91
N CYS A 102 3.31 -4.77 -7.25
CA CYS A 102 4.21 -3.65 -7.57
C CYS A 102 4.45 -2.65 -6.41
N GLY A 103 4.32 -3.10 -5.16
CA GLY A 103 4.50 -2.24 -3.99
C GLY A 103 3.35 -1.24 -3.79
N CYS A 104 3.66 -0.03 -3.32
CA CYS A 104 2.66 0.98 -3.00
C CYS A 104 2.19 1.75 -4.25
N PRO A 105 0.88 1.83 -4.55
CA PRO A 105 0.35 2.61 -5.68
C PRO A 105 0.76 4.09 -5.65
N LEU A 106 0.90 4.68 -4.45
CA LEU A 106 1.33 6.06 -4.30
C LEU A 106 2.76 6.29 -4.79
N LYS A 107 3.68 5.33 -4.57
CA LYS A 107 5.06 5.43 -5.05
C LYS A 107 5.12 5.45 -6.58
N ILE A 108 4.18 4.77 -7.24
CA ILE A 108 4.12 4.72 -8.71
C ILE A 108 3.51 6.01 -9.25
N LYS A 109 2.50 6.56 -8.57
CA LYS A 109 1.79 7.77 -9.00
C LYS A 109 2.58 9.06 -8.73
N TYR A 110 3.35 9.09 -7.64
CA TYR A 110 4.13 10.25 -7.22
C TYR A 110 5.62 9.86 -7.27
N GLU A 111 6.33 10.33 -8.29
CA GLU A 111 7.75 9.99 -8.56
C GLU A 111 8.73 10.43 -7.46
N THR A 112 8.27 11.11 -6.41
CA THR A 112 9.15 11.64 -5.36
C THR A 112 8.41 11.74 -4.03
N PHE A 113 8.81 10.90 -3.07
CA PHE A 113 8.77 11.31 -1.67
C PHE A 113 10.07 12.05 -1.40
N VAL A 114 10.06 13.36 -1.58
CA VAL A 114 11.06 14.19 -0.93
C VAL A 114 10.66 14.19 0.54
N CYS A 115 11.38 13.47 1.40
CA CYS A 115 11.48 13.91 2.78
C CYS A 115 11.99 15.34 2.66
N SER A 116 11.11 16.34 2.82
CA SER A 116 11.51 17.73 2.84
C SER A 116 12.64 17.80 3.84
N ASN A 117 13.86 17.98 3.33
CA ASN A 117 15.02 18.35 4.13
C ASN A 117 14.58 19.63 4.82
N THR A 118 14.10 19.48 6.04
CA THR A 118 13.79 20.61 6.88
C THR A 118 15.16 21.16 7.27
N PRO A 119 15.42 22.46 7.06
CA PRO A 119 16.71 23.05 7.39
C PRO A 119 17.08 22.85 8.86
#